data_AF-A0A7C4YRM1-F1
#
_entry.id   AF-A0A7C4YRM1-F1
#
_cell.length_a   1.000
_cell.length_b   1.000
_cell.length_c   1.000
_cell.angle_alpha   90.00
_cell.angle_beta   90.00
_cell.angle_gamma   90.00
#
_symmetry.space_group_name_H-M   'P 1'
#
loop_
_entity.id
_entity.type
_entity.pdbx_description
1 polymer ?
#
loop_
_entity_poly.entity_id
_entity_poly.type
_entity_poly.pdbx_seq_one_letter_code
_entity_poly.pdbx_strand_id
1 'polypeptide(L)'
;MKVLIASPEVYPFVKTGGLADVTGSLPKALKKLGVEARVILPKHKQIGNNFPLRYRNLKISCPISNKVVEAEIVESESDGIIAYLIEKDEYFYRDYLYSTPDGDYLDNAERFAFFSKAVLEAIKVIDYVPDVLHLNDWETALAALFLRLHYRDDPLLKNVATLLTIHNLGYQGIFWHYDMHLLNLGWEYFTPEYLEFYGKINFLKGGIVFADLINTVSKKYSQEIQTPEFGFGLDGVLKKRAKDLFGVLNGIDYEEWDPERDEKIAAKYSKLTIH
;
A
#
# COMPACT_ATOMS: atom_id res chain seq x y z
N MET A 1 -14.98 11.72 -7.99
CA MET A 1 -14.50 10.52 -7.27
C MET A 1 -13.21 10.88 -6.55
N LYS A 2 -13.08 10.47 -5.30
CA LYS A 2 -11.92 10.64 -4.43
C LYS A 2 -11.23 9.31 -4.22
N VAL A 3 -9.92 9.28 -4.43
CA VAL A 3 -9.07 8.10 -4.21
C VAL A 3 -7.99 8.46 -3.20
N LEU A 4 -7.80 7.62 -2.19
CA LEU A 4 -6.65 7.66 -1.30
C LEU A 4 -5.77 6.45 -1.62
N ILE A 5 -4.56 6.70 -2.12
CA ILE A 5 -3.62 5.65 -2.48
C ILE A 5 -2.70 5.42 -1.29
N ALA A 6 -2.87 4.30 -0.60
CA ALA A 6 -1.98 3.87 0.46
C ALA A 6 -0.83 3.08 -0.13
N SER A 7 0.40 3.49 0.17
CA SER A 7 1.60 2.80 -0.26
C SER A 7 2.70 2.99 0.77
N PRO A 8 3.57 1.99 1.00
CA PRO A 8 4.73 2.17 1.85
C PRO A 8 5.80 3.09 1.23
N GLU A 9 5.80 3.26 -0.09
CA GLU A 9 6.71 4.14 -0.82
C GLU A 9 6.00 4.90 -1.95
N VAL A 10 6.42 6.15 -2.21
CA VAL A 10 5.84 7.02 -3.25
C VAL A 10 6.91 7.99 -3.74
N TYR A 11 7.19 8.01 -5.04
CA TYR A 11 8.06 9.02 -5.67
C TYR A 11 7.30 10.37 -5.80
N PRO A 12 7.91 11.53 -5.48
CA PRO A 12 9.32 11.76 -5.16
C PRO A 12 9.72 11.61 -3.68
N PHE A 13 8.78 11.34 -2.77
CA PHE A 13 9.04 11.35 -1.33
C PHE A 13 10.06 10.30 -0.88
N VAL A 14 9.85 9.04 -1.27
CA VAL A 14 10.71 7.92 -0.90
C VAL A 14 10.62 6.84 -1.97
N LYS A 15 11.74 6.19 -2.26
CA LYS A 15 11.83 5.16 -3.30
C LYS A 15 12.83 4.08 -2.92
N THR A 16 12.37 2.85 -2.92
CA THR A 16 13.19 1.63 -2.82
C THR A 16 13.04 0.76 -4.06
N GLY A 17 11.89 0.80 -4.75
CA GLY A 17 11.65 0.03 -5.97
C GLY A 17 10.74 0.72 -6.98
N GLY A 18 10.22 -0.07 -7.93
CA GLY A 18 9.33 0.42 -8.99
C GLY A 18 7.90 0.73 -8.52
N LEU A 19 7.50 0.26 -7.32
CA LEU A 19 6.21 0.59 -6.73
C LEU A 19 6.10 2.11 -6.46
N ALA A 20 7.19 2.73 -6.00
CA ALA A 20 7.25 4.18 -5.81
C ALA A 20 6.97 4.97 -7.10
N ASP A 21 7.43 4.49 -8.25
CA ASP A 21 7.22 5.16 -9.55
C ASP A 21 5.75 5.10 -9.99
N VAL A 22 5.12 3.94 -9.81
CA VAL A 22 3.69 3.75 -10.11
C VAL A 22 2.84 4.62 -9.19
N THR A 23 3.10 4.58 -7.88
CA THR A 23 2.32 5.34 -6.89
C THR A 23 2.59 6.84 -6.92
N GLY A 24 3.72 7.29 -7.49
CA GLY A 24 4.01 8.70 -7.75
C GLY A 24 3.37 9.23 -9.04
N SER A 25 3.32 8.43 -10.10
CA SER A 25 2.76 8.85 -11.40
C SER A 25 1.23 8.67 -11.47
N LEU A 26 0.67 7.64 -10.82
CA LEU A 26 -0.76 7.33 -10.86
C LEU A 26 -1.66 8.47 -10.35
N PRO A 27 -1.37 9.16 -9.22
CA PRO A 27 -2.19 10.29 -8.77
C PRO A 27 -2.26 11.41 -9.83
N LYS A 28 -1.13 11.71 -10.50
CA LYS A 28 -1.07 12.72 -11.57
C LYS A 28 -1.94 12.30 -12.76
N ALA A 29 -1.85 11.03 -13.18
CA ALA A 29 -2.64 10.50 -14.28
C ALA A 29 -4.14 10.48 -13.97
N LEU A 30 -4.54 10.08 -12.75
CA LEU A 30 -5.93 10.08 -12.28
C LEU A 30 -6.51 11.52 -12.23
N LYS A 31 -5.70 12.49 -11.81
CA LYS A 31 -6.09 13.91 -11.80
C LYS A 31 -6.41 14.42 -13.21
N LYS A 32 -5.64 14.01 -14.23
CA LYS A 32 -5.91 14.33 -15.65
C LYS A 32 -7.26 13.75 -16.13
N LEU A 33 -7.76 12.70 -15.48
CA LEU A 33 -9.07 12.08 -15.74
C LEU A 33 -10.21 12.64 -14.85
N GLY A 34 -9.95 13.70 -14.07
CA GLY A 34 -10.95 14.31 -13.18
C GLY A 34 -11.17 13.57 -11.86
N VAL A 35 -10.28 12.64 -11.50
CA VAL A 35 -10.29 11.95 -10.21
C VAL A 35 -9.42 12.72 -9.23
N GLU A 36 -9.95 13.02 -8.05
CA GLU A 36 -9.15 13.60 -6.97
C GLU A 36 -8.35 12.47 -6.32
N ALA A 37 -7.04 12.46 -6.49
CA ALA A 37 -6.16 11.43 -5.94
C ALA A 37 -5.15 12.06 -4.97
N ARG A 38 -5.05 11.48 -3.78
CA ARG A 38 -4.05 11.81 -2.75
C ARG A 38 -3.33 10.53 -2.33
N VAL A 39 -2.15 10.67 -1.74
CA VAL A 39 -1.36 9.53 -1.27
C VAL A 39 -1.23 9.54 0.25
N ILE A 40 -1.12 8.36 0.85
CA ILE A 40 -0.79 8.20 2.26
C ILE A 40 0.32 7.16 2.41
N LEU A 41 1.35 7.51 3.16
CA LEU A 41 2.55 6.71 3.36
C LEU A 41 3.16 6.96 4.73
N PRO A 42 4.02 6.06 5.24
CA PRO A 42 4.77 6.34 6.46
C PRO A 42 5.75 7.50 6.24
N LYS A 43 5.96 8.32 7.28
CA LYS A 43 6.99 9.36 7.26
C LYS A 43 8.37 8.72 7.47
N HIS A 44 8.95 8.16 6.41
CA HIS A 44 10.27 7.56 6.48
C HIS A 44 11.37 8.59 6.72
N LYS A 45 12.47 8.17 7.36
CA LYS A 45 13.64 9.01 7.62
C LYS A 45 14.13 9.78 6.38
N GLN A 46 14.10 9.14 5.22
CA GLN A 46 14.59 9.71 3.95
C GLN A 46 13.79 10.92 3.46
N ILE A 47 12.52 11.04 3.85
CA ILE A 47 11.68 12.20 3.49
C ILE A 47 12.25 13.46 4.15
N GLY A 48 12.68 13.34 5.41
CA GLY A 48 13.41 14.37 6.16
C GLY A 48 12.82 15.78 5.99
N ASN A 49 13.69 16.77 5.84
CA ASN A 49 13.33 18.16 5.52
C ASN A 49 13.41 18.45 4.01
N ASN A 50 13.43 17.41 3.16
CA ASN A 50 13.56 17.57 1.71
C ASN A 50 12.26 18.06 1.05
N PHE A 51 11.14 18.00 1.78
CA PHE A 51 9.82 18.38 1.30
C PHE A 51 9.14 19.33 2.29
N PRO A 52 8.22 20.20 1.82
CA PRO A 52 7.47 21.10 2.70
C PRO A 52 6.54 20.30 3.61
N LEU A 53 6.85 20.27 4.91
CA LEU A 53 6.06 19.59 5.93
C LEU A 53 5.09 20.56 6.61
N ARG A 54 3.79 20.25 6.58
CA ARG A 54 2.72 21.00 7.24
C ARG A 54 2.15 20.20 8.41
N TYR A 55 2.50 20.63 9.61
CA TYR A 55 1.97 20.09 10.85
C TYR A 55 0.65 20.78 11.21
N ARG A 56 -0.42 20.00 11.31
CA ARG A 56 -1.76 20.47 11.67
C ARG A 56 -2.24 19.94 13.02
N ASN A 57 -1.36 19.27 13.79
CA ASN A 57 -1.71 18.62 15.06
C ASN A 57 -2.84 17.57 14.88
N LEU A 58 -2.82 16.86 13.74
CA LEU A 58 -3.77 15.82 13.41
C LEU A 58 -3.29 14.50 14.02
N LYS A 59 -3.77 14.19 15.21
CA LYS A 59 -3.35 13.00 15.96
C LYS A 59 -4.30 11.84 15.72
N ILE A 60 -3.71 10.65 15.67
CA ILE A 60 -4.43 9.38 15.57
C ILE A 60 -3.94 8.42 16.66
N SER A 61 -4.79 7.47 17.02
CA SER A 61 -4.51 6.45 18.03
C SER A 61 -4.96 5.09 17.53
N CYS A 62 -4.03 4.13 17.45
CA CYS A 62 -4.31 2.79 16.94
C CYS A 62 -4.08 1.74 18.03
N PRO A 63 -5.05 0.86 18.33
CA PRO A 63 -4.78 -0.28 19.19
C PRO A 63 -3.84 -1.26 18.49
N ILE A 64 -2.82 -1.72 19.20
CA ILE A 64 -1.87 -2.75 18.79
C ILE A 64 -1.64 -3.65 19.99
N SER A 65 -2.13 -4.88 19.95
CA SER A 65 -2.08 -5.77 21.11
C SER A 65 -2.77 -5.12 22.33
N ASN A 66 -2.07 -5.07 23.48
CA ASN A 66 -2.49 -4.47 24.74
C ASN A 66 -2.11 -2.99 24.88
N LYS A 67 -1.56 -2.34 23.84
CA LYS A 67 -1.17 -0.92 23.87
C LYS A 67 -1.93 -0.11 22.82
N VAL A 68 -1.97 1.20 23.03
CA VAL A 68 -2.40 2.17 22.03
C VAL A 68 -1.17 2.87 21.51
N VAL A 69 -0.99 2.86 20.20
CA VAL A 69 0.11 3.52 19.50
C VAL A 69 -0.42 4.80 18.88
N GLU A 70 0.14 5.93 19.30
CA GLU A 70 -0.21 7.25 18.78
C GLU A 70 0.74 7.67 17.65
N ALA A 71 0.23 8.45 16.71
CA ALA A 71 0.98 9.08 15.64
C ALA A 71 0.36 10.42 15.24
N GLU A 72 1.12 11.21 14.50
CA GLU A 72 0.65 12.45 13.87
C GLU A 72 0.60 12.30 12.35
N ILE A 73 -0.41 12.90 11.73
CA ILE A 73 -0.50 13.02 10.28
C ILE A 73 0.08 14.37 9.86
N VAL A 74 1.15 14.31 9.07
CA VAL A 74 1.84 15.47 8.51
C VAL A 74 1.48 15.59 7.04
N GLU A 75 1.02 16.76 6.61
CA GLU A 75 0.71 16.98 5.19
C GLU A 75 1.98 17.43 4.46
N SER A 76 2.17 16.94 3.24
CA SER A 76 3.22 17.40 2.33
C SER A 76 2.67 17.49 0.92
N GLU A 77 3.31 18.29 0.08
CA GLU A 77 2.95 18.41 -1.33
C GLU A 77 4.20 18.47 -2.19
N SER A 78 4.23 17.66 -3.24
CA SER A 78 5.31 17.66 -4.23
C SER A 78 4.76 17.27 -5.60
N ASP A 79 5.20 17.93 -6.66
CA ASP A 79 4.71 17.75 -8.03
C ASP A 79 3.17 17.71 -8.18
N GLY A 80 2.47 18.52 -7.38
CA GLY A 80 1.00 18.57 -7.38
C GLY A 80 0.31 17.33 -6.78
N ILE A 81 1.06 16.44 -6.13
CA ILE A 81 0.59 15.31 -5.34
C ILE A 81 0.50 15.75 -3.87
N ILE A 82 -0.70 15.68 -3.30
CA ILE A 82 -0.90 15.85 -1.85
C ILE A 82 -0.64 14.50 -1.17
N ALA A 83 0.27 14.53 -0.19
CA ALA A 83 0.66 13.39 0.61
C ALA A 83 0.32 13.58 2.09
N TYR A 84 -0.19 12.52 2.69
CA TYR A 84 -0.35 12.38 4.13
C TYR A 84 0.74 11.45 4.66
N LEU A 85 1.61 11.98 5.50
CA LEU A 85 2.74 11.28 6.07
C LEU A 85 2.40 10.85 7.50
N ILE A 86 2.37 9.55 7.76
CA ILE A 86 2.13 9.01 9.10
C ILE A 86 3.45 9.06 9.89
N GLU A 87 3.57 10.03 10.78
CA GLU A 87 4.75 10.22 11.61
C GLU A 87 4.69 9.35 12.87
N LYS A 88 5.55 8.32 12.86
CA LYS A 88 5.82 7.46 14.01
C LYS A 88 7.29 7.02 13.98
N ASP A 89 8.15 7.82 14.57
CA ASP A 89 9.60 7.66 14.41
C ASP A 89 10.11 6.29 14.88
N GLU A 90 9.55 5.73 15.95
CA GLU A 90 9.94 4.40 16.46
C GLU A 90 9.73 3.28 15.41
N TYR A 91 8.82 3.48 14.45
CA TYR A 91 8.55 2.55 13.36
C TYR A 91 9.21 2.94 12.04
N PHE A 92 9.29 4.22 11.70
CA PHE A 92 9.61 4.65 10.33
C PHE A 92 10.86 5.52 10.21
N TYR A 93 11.42 6.01 11.31
CA TYR A 93 12.68 6.76 11.30
C TYR A 93 13.89 5.79 11.20
N ARG A 94 13.99 5.08 10.08
CA ARG A 94 15.00 4.05 9.81
C ARG A 94 15.64 4.24 8.44
N ASP A 95 16.84 3.68 8.24
CA ASP A 95 17.58 3.82 6.98
C ASP A 95 16.94 3.02 5.82
N TYR A 96 16.29 1.90 6.15
CA TYR A 96 15.57 1.04 5.21
C TYR A 96 14.10 0.90 5.58
N LEU A 97 13.24 0.63 4.60
CA LEU A 97 11.79 0.54 4.77
C LEU A 97 11.36 -0.80 5.37
N TYR A 98 11.72 -1.91 4.73
CA TYR A 98 11.23 -3.26 5.06
C TYR A 98 12.34 -4.18 5.58
N SER A 99 13.53 -4.09 5.00
CA SER A 99 14.64 -5.00 5.28
C SER A 99 15.97 -4.27 5.20
N THR A 100 16.93 -4.74 5.99
CA THR A 100 18.34 -4.34 5.91
C THR A 100 19.10 -5.33 5.01
N PRO A 101 20.38 -5.08 4.71
CA PRO A 101 21.22 -6.08 4.03
C PRO A 101 21.31 -7.42 4.76
N ASP A 102 21.02 -7.45 6.06
CA ASP A 102 21.06 -8.65 6.91
C ASP A 102 19.70 -9.39 6.99
N GLY A 103 18.62 -8.80 6.48
CA GLY A 103 17.30 -9.40 6.45
C GLY A 103 16.16 -8.45 6.84
N ASP A 104 14.94 -8.99 6.90
CA ASP A 104 13.74 -8.24 7.26
C ASP A 104 13.78 -7.74 8.71
N TYR A 105 13.19 -6.57 8.96
CA TYR A 105 13.01 -6.12 10.34
C TYR A 105 12.06 -7.06 11.08
N LEU A 106 12.47 -7.49 12.28
CA LEU A 106 11.72 -8.43 13.11
C LEU A 106 10.35 -7.89 13.54
N ASP A 107 10.19 -6.57 13.61
CA ASP A 107 8.95 -5.90 14.01
C ASP A 107 8.06 -5.49 12.83
N ASN A 108 8.33 -5.97 11.62
CA ASN A 108 7.51 -5.68 10.42
C ASN A 108 6.03 -6.02 10.62
N ALA A 109 5.72 -7.13 11.31
CA ALA A 109 4.35 -7.51 11.63
C ALA A 109 3.63 -6.38 12.39
N GLU A 110 4.28 -5.83 13.42
CA GLU A 110 3.74 -4.74 14.23
C GLU A 110 3.62 -3.44 13.43
N ARG A 111 4.69 -3.05 12.73
CA ARG A 111 4.79 -1.79 11.99
C ARG A 111 3.72 -1.68 10.91
N PHE A 112 3.50 -2.74 10.14
CA PHE A 112 2.55 -2.72 9.02
C PHE A 112 1.11 -3.05 9.44
N ALA A 113 0.91 -3.77 10.54
CA ALA A 113 -0.40 -3.82 11.19
C ALA A 113 -0.80 -2.43 11.72
N PHE A 114 0.13 -1.71 12.34
CA PHE A 114 -0.06 -0.32 12.74
C PHE A 114 -0.34 0.57 11.53
N PHE A 115 0.49 0.53 10.49
CA PHE A 115 0.32 1.37 9.31
C PHE A 115 -1.06 1.18 8.68
N SER A 116 -1.52 -0.07 8.53
CA SER A 116 -2.83 -0.39 8.00
C SER A 116 -3.99 0.18 8.85
N LYS A 117 -3.88 0.16 10.18
CA LYS A 117 -4.87 0.81 11.07
C LYS A 117 -4.77 2.34 11.00
N ALA A 118 -3.55 2.86 10.97
CA ALA A 118 -3.25 4.27 10.94
C ALA A 118 -3.79 4.95 9.68
N VAL A 119 -3.79 4.26 8.53
CA VAL A 119 -4.43 4.75 7.30
C VAL A 119 -5.93 4.97 7.51
N LEU A 120 -6.63 4.05 8.18
CA LEU A 120 -8.06 4.17 8.45
C LEU A 120 -8.37 5.26 9.47
N GLU A 121 -7.57 5.36 10.54
CA GLU A 121 -7.71 6.44 11.52
C GLU A 121 -7.36 7.81 10.93
N ALA A 122 -6.39 7.89 10.00
CA ALA A 122 -6.04 9.12 9.31
C ALA A 122 -7.22 9.68 8.52
N ILE A 123 -7.98 8.84 7.80
CA ILE A 123 -9.16 9.26 7.02
C ILE A 123 -10.16 10.06 7.88
N LYS A 124 -10.27 9.75 9.18
CA LYS A 124 -11.19 10.40 10.12
C LYS A 124 -10.75 11.81 10.52
N VAL A 125 -9.48 12.19 10.31
CA VAL A 125 -8.90 13.47 10.78
C VAL A 125 -8.34 14.36 9.66
N ILE A 126 -8.17 13.85 8.43
CA ILE A 126 -7.54 14.57 7.30
C ILE A 126 -8.50 15.38 6.42
N ASP A 127 -9.76 15.57 6.85
CA ASP A 127 -10.84 16.24 6.10
C ASP A 127 -11.02 15.69 4.66
N TYR A 128 -10.64 14.41 4.44
CA TYR A 128 -10.65 13.76 3.14
C TYR A 128 -11.10 12.30 3.28
N VAL A 129 -12.40 12.08 3.09
CA VAL A 129 -12.98 10.74 3.03
C VAL A 129 -12.96 10.27 1.57
N PRO A 130 -12.20 9.20 1.23
CA PRO A 130 -12.14 8.69 -0.12
C PRO A 130 -13.37 7.86 -0.49
N ASP A 131 -13.73 7.84 -1.77
CA ASP A 131 -14.68 6.84 -2.30
C ASP A 131 -13.98 5.47 -2.42
N VAL A 132 -12.69 5.49 -2.78
CA VAL A 132 -11.85 4.29 -2.93
C VAL A 132 -10.55 4.45 -2.14
N LEU A 133 -10.29 3.50 -1.25
CA LEU A 133 -8.99 3.27 -0.63
C LEU A 133 -8.21 2.26 -1.48
N HIS A 134 -7.20 2.75 -2.18
CA HIS A 134 -6.35 1.93 -3.06
C HIS A 134 -5.10 1.50 -2.29
N LEU A 135 -5.07 0.21 -1.94
CA LEU A 135 -4.03 -0.45 -1.19
C LEU A 135 -3.02 -1.07 -2.15
N ASN A 136 -1.74 -0.89 -1.87
CA ASN A 136 -0.64 -1.44 -2.66
C ASN A 136 0.17 -2.42 -1.79
N ASP A 137 0.23 -3.67 -2.25
CA ASP A 137 0.97 -4.79 -1.67
C ASP A 137 0.65 -5.09 -0.19
N TRP A 138 1.45 -5.96 0.43
CA TRP A 138 1.16 -6.57 1.74
C TRP A 138 1.23 -5.57 2.90
N GLU A 139 1.99 -4.49 2.73
CA GLU A 139 2.22 -3.44 3.72
C GLU A 139 0.94 -2.68 4.07
N THR A 140 0.01 -2.61 3.12
CA THR A 140 -1.28 -1.92 3.27
C THR A 140 -2.48 -2.87 3.20
N ALA A 141 -2.27 -4.13 2.81
CA ALA A 141 -3.30 -5.14 2.60
C ALA A 141 -4.26 -5.31 3.79
N LEU A 142 -3.73 -5.25 5.03
CA LEU A 142 -4.55 -5.42 6.23
C LEU A 142 -5.57 -4.30 6.43
N ALA A 143 -5.41 -3.13 5.79
CA ALA A 143 -6.40 -2.05 5.88
C ALA A 143 -7.76 -2.50 5.31
N ALA A 144 -7.79 -3.34 4.26
CA ALA A 144 -9.05 -3.90 3.75
C ALA A 144 -9.72 -4.82 4.79
N LEU A 145 -8.93 -5.66 5.46
CA LEU A 145 -9.42 -6.53 6.52
C LEU A 145 -9.98 -5.71 7.69
N PHE A 146 -9.22 -4.74 8.20
CA PHE A 146 -9.66 -3.91 9.31
C PHE A 146 -10.89 -3.08 8.95
N LEU A 147 -10.96 -2.54 7.73
CA LEU A 147 -12.13 -1.80 7.26
C LEU A 147 -13.41 -2.66 7.36
N ARG A 148 -13.31 -3.94 7.00
CA ARG A 148 -14.45 -4.87 7.00
C ARG A 148 -14.79 -5.45 8.38
N LEU A 149 -13.81 -5.59 9.27
CA LEU A 149 -14.00 -6.24 10.57
C LEU A 149 -14.14 -5.28 11.74
N HIS A 150 -13.49 -4.12 11.71
CA HIS A 150 -13.46 -3.16 12.81
C HIS A 150 -14.22 -1.88 12.50
N TYR A 151 -14.24 -1.45 11.24
CA TYR A 151 -14.82 -0.15 10.83
C TYR A 151 -16.07 -0.28 9.95
N ARG A 152 -16.67 -1.48 9.90
CA ARG A 152 -17.83 -1.74 9.03
C ARG A 152 -19.01 -0.81 9.28
N ASP A 153 -19.23 -0.46 10.53
CA ASP A 153 -20.34 0.39 10.98
C ASP A 153 -19.90 1.83 11.26
N ASP A 154 -18.63 2.16 11.03
CA ASP A 154 -18.12 3.52 11.20
C ASP A 154 -18.81 4.45 10.17
N PRO A 155 -19.39 5.59 10.60
CA PRO A 155 -20.20 6.45 9.73
C PRO A 155 -19.41 7.06 8.57
N LEU A 156 -18.10 7.27 8.72
CA LEU A 156 -17.23 7.83 7.68
C LEU A 156 -16.67 6.73 6.78
N LEU A 157 -16.36 5.56 7.33
CA LEU A 157 -15.62 4.52 6.61
C LEU A 157 -16.51 3.44 5.98
N LYS A 158 -17.76 3.25 6.43
CA LYS A 158 -18.63 2.16 5.97
C LYS A 158 -18.86 2.08 4.46
N ASN A 159 -18.78 3.23 3.77
CA ASN A 159 -19.01 3.35 2.32
C ASN A 159 -17.72 3.37 1.50
N VAL A 160 -16.55 3.32 2.15
CA VAL A 160 -15.27 3.30 1.46
C VAL A 160 -15.10 1.94 0.77
N ALA A 161 -14.87 1.95 -0.54
CA ALA A 161 -14.51 0.76 -1.30
C ALA A 161 -12.99 0.56 -1.26
N THR A 162 -12.55 -0.69 -1.42
CA THR A 162 -11.13 -1.07 -1.39
C THR A 162 -10.70 -1.71 -2.69
N LEU A 163 -9.56 -1.26 -3.21
CA LEU A 163 -8.85 -1.89 -4.31
C LEU A 163 -7.48 -2.30 -3.82
N LEU A 164 -7.14 -3.58 -3.92
CA LEU A 164 -5.79 -4.07 -3.61
C LEU A 164 -5.01 -4.35 -4.90
N THR A 165 -3.90 -3.65 -5.11
CA THR A 165 -2.95 -3.98 -6.18
C THR A 165 -1.83 -4.86 -5.65
N ILE A 166 -1.58 -5.97 -6.35
CA ILE A 166 -0.47 -6.89 -6.11
C ILE A 166 0.57 -6.65 -7.20
N HIS A 167 1.74 -6.10 -6.84
CA HIS A 167 2.82 -5.87 -7.79
C HIS A 167 3.71 -7.10 -7.94
N ASN A 168 3.91 -7.83 -6.85
CA ASN A 168 4.68 -9.06 -6.86
C ASN A 168 4.21 -10.01 -5.76
N LEU A 169 3.55 -11.10 -6.16
CA LEU A 169 3.00 -12.09 -5.23
C LEU A 169 4.08 -12.86 -4.43
N GLY A 170 5.35 -12.74 -4.79
CA GLY A 170 6.45 -13.28 -4.01
C GLY A 170 6.63 -12.58 -2.66
N TYR A 171 6.18 -11.33 -2.51
CA TYR A 171 6.25 -10.56 -1.26
C TYR A 171 4.87 -10.49 -0.61
N GLN A 172 4.68 -11.22 0.49
CA GLN A 172 3.35 -11.47 1.06
C GLN A 172 3.15 -10.97 2.49
N GLY A 173 4.22 -10.57 3.19
CA GLY A 173 4.17 -10.28 4.62
C GLY A 173 3.75 -11.50 5.44
N ILE A 174 4.60 -12.52 5.47
CA ILE A 174 4.36 -13.78 6.19
C ILE A 174 5.01 -13.72 7.57
N PHE A 175 4.22 -13.79 8.63
CA PHE A 175 4.65 -13.60 10.01
C PHE A 175 4.28 -14.78 10.91
N TRP A 176 4.82 -14.80 12.13
CA TRP A 176 4.59 -15.90 13.06
C TRP A 176 3.15 -15.88 13.59
N HIS A 177 2.51 -17.03 13.78
CA HIS A 177 1.10 -17.08 14.20
C HIS A 177 0.83 -16.45 15.57
N TYR A 178 1.80 -16.43 16.48
CA TYR A 178 1.62 -15.75 17.76
C TYR A 178 1.55 -14.22 17.60
N ASP A 179 1.96 -13.64 16.48
CA ASP A 179 1.81 -12.21 16.19
C ASP A 179 0.34 -11.80 15.96
N MET A 180 -0.61 -12.75 15.96
CA MET A 180 -2.06 -12.48 15.81
C MET A 180 -2.56 -11.44 16.82
N HIS A 181 -1.98 -11.39 18.02
CA HIS A 181 -2.35 -10.42 19.04
C HIS A 181 -2.12 -8.97 18.58
N LEU A 182 -1.14 -8.70 17.69
CA LEU A 182 -0.86 -7.37 17.14
C LEU A 182 -2.01 -6.84 16.29
N LEU A 183 -2.78 -7.74 15.67
CA LEU A 183 -3.88 -7.39 14.79
C LEU A 183 -5.12 -6.94 15.57
N ASN A 184 -5.22 -7.23 16.87
CA ASN A 184 -6.44 -7.06 17.67
C ASN A 184 -7.65 -7.83 17.10
N LEU A 185 -7.39 -9.01 16.54
CA LEU A 185 -8.39 -9.95 16.03
C LEU A 185 -8.44 -11.19 16.92
N GLY A 186 -9.62 -11.82 16.98
CA GLY A 186 -9.74 -13.13 17.60
C GLY A 186 -9.17 -14.25 16.72
N TRP A 187 -8.90 -15.40 17.36
CA TRP A 187 -8.33 -16.57 16.69
C TRP A 187 -9.27 -17.20 15.65
N GLU A 188 -10.56 -16.85 15.65
CA GLU A 188 -11.53 -17.21 14.62
C GLU A 188 -11.17 -16.69 13.22
N TYR A 189 -10.27 -15.70 13.11
CA TYR A 189 -9.73 -15.21 11.83
C TYR A 189 -8.39 -15.87 11.46
N PHE A 190 -7.82 -16.71 12.33
CA PHE A 190 -6.66 -17.54 12.04
C PHE A 190 -7.10 -18.90 11.50
N THR A 191 -7.69 -18.89 10.30
CA THR A 191 -8.10 -20.11 9.60
C THR A 191 -7.63 -20.11 8.14
N PRO A 192 -7.57 -21.27 7.47
CA PRO A 192 -7.22 -21.37 6.05
C PRO A 192 -8.13 -20.54 5.13
N GLU A 193 -9.33 -20.17 5.57
CA GLU A 193 -10.25 -19.28 4.85
C GLU A 193 -9.84 -17.81 4.94
N TYR A 194 -9.17 -17.42 6.02
CA TYR A 194 -8.81 -16.04 6.33
C TYR A 194 -7.27 -15.86 6.35
N LEU A 195 -6.66 -15.59 7.51
CA LEU A 195 -5.25 -15.17 7.60
C LEU A 195 -4.23 -16.30 7.65
N GLU A 196 -4.63 -17.52 8.02
CA GLU A 196 -3.68 -18.62 8.25
C GLU A 196 -3.06 -19.08 6.93
N PHE A 197 -1.75 -19.34 6.97
CA PHE A 197 -0.97 -19.75 5.82
C PHE A 197 0.17 -20.67 6.28
N TYR A 198 -0.08 -21.98 6.29
CA TYR A 198 0.89 -23.03 6.69
C TYR A 198 1.48 -22.80 8.09
N GLY A 199 0.62 -22.54 9.08
CA GLY A 199 0.98 -22.27 10.47
C GLY A 199 1.54 -20.87 10.72
N LYS A 200 1.42 -19.97 9.74
CA LYS A 200 1.85 -18.56 9.80
C LYS A 200 0.69 -17.62 9.48
N ILE A 201 0.88 -16.33 9.72
CA ILE A 201 -0.06 -15.27 9.32
C ILE A 201 0.40 -14.73 7.97
N ASN A 202 -0.52 -14.47 7.05
CA ASN A 202 -0.21 -13.87 5.76
C ASN A 202 -1.02 -12.59 5.55
N PHE A 203 -0.34 -11.44 5.61
CA PHE A 203 -1.00 -10.12 5.53
C PHE A 203 -1.60 -9.88 4.15
N LEU A 204 -0.88 -10.24 3.07
CA LEU A 204 -1.38 -10.11 1.72
C LEU A 204 -2.64 -10.96 1.50
N LYS A 205 -2.64 -12.21 2.01
CA LYS A 205 -3.82 -13.08 1.98
C LYS A 205 -5.01 -12.43 2.68
N GLY A 206 -4.78 -11.81 3.85
CA GLY A 206 -5.80 -11.02 4.54
C GLY A 206 -6.41 -9.94 3.64
N GLY A 207 -5.57 -9.14 2.96
CA GLY A 207 -6.06 -8.18 1.98
C GLY A 207 -6.82 -8.81 0.82
N ILE A 208 -6.31 -9.89 0.22
CA ILE A 208 -6.95 -10.62 -0.88
C ILE A 208 -8.32 -11.16 -0.46
N VAL A 209 -8.51 -11.59 0.78
CA VAL A 209 -9.80 -12.12 1.23
C VAL A 209 -10.83 -11.01 1.43
N PHE A 210 -10.41 -9.84 1.93
CA PHE A 210 -11.33 -8.80 2.39
C PHE A 210 -11.48 -7.58 1.47
N ALA A 211 -10.57 -7.37 0.51
CA ALA A 211 -10.68 -6.27 -0.45
C ALA A 211 -11.89 -6.46 -1.38
N ASP A 212 -12.53 -5.37 -1.83
CA ASP A 212 -13.65 -5.45 -2.76
C ASP A 212 -13.20 -5.90 -4.14
N LEU A 213 -12.14 -5.27 -4.65
CA LEU A 213 -11.50 -5.62 -5.91
C LEU A 213 -10.00 -5.84 -5.73
N ILE A 214 -9.44 -6.67 -6.61
CA ILE A 214 -8.01 -6.95 -6.66
C ILE A 214 -7.55 -6.68 -8.08
N ASN A 215 -6.39 -6.06 -8.24
CA ASN A 215 -5.72 -6.01 -9.53
C ASN A 215 -4.23 -6.34 -9.43
N THR A 216 -3.63 -6.55 -10.60
CA THR A 216 -2.20 -6.80 -10.72
C THR A 216 -1.66 -6.23 -12.04
N VAL A 217 -0.35 -6.29 -12.21
CA VAL A 217 0.42 -5.48 -13.19
C VAL A 217 0.27 -5.91 -14.66
N SER A 218 -0.48 -6.97 -14.95
CA SER A 218 -0.87 -7.32 -16.32
C SER A 218 -2.01 -8.34 -16.38
N LYS A 219 -2.69 -8.41 -17.52
CA LYS A 219 -3.70 -9.44 -17.79
C LYS A 219 -3.13 -10.86 -17.71
N LYS A 220 -1.95 -11.08 -18.29
CA LYS A 220 -1.31 -12.40 -18.25
C LYS A 220 -0.95 -12.79 -16.81
N TYR A 221 -0.34 -11.87 -16.07
CA TYR A 221 0.05 -12.12 -14.69
C TYR A 221 -1.15 -12.42 -13.79
N SER A 222 -2.30 -11.74 -14.00
CA SER A 222 -3.55 -12.05 -13.29
C SER A 222 -4.02 -13.50 -13.47
N GLN A 223 -3.68 -14.14 -14.60
CA GLN A 223 -4.00 -15.53 -14.87
C GLN A 223 -2.93 -16.47 -14.30
N GLU A 224 -1.65 -16.10 -14.45
CA GLU A 224 -0.51 -16.88 -13.95
C GLU A 224 -0.58 -17.09 -12.44
N ILE A 225 -0.85 -16.03 -11.65
CA ILE A 225 -0.91 -16.10 -10.19
C ILE A 225 -2.03 -16.98 -9.63
N GLN A 226 -2.98 -17.39 -10.48
CA GLN A 226 -4.02 -18.34 -10.10
C GLN A 226 -3.56 -19.80 -10.29
N THR A 227 -2.35 -20.04 -10.77
CA THR A 227 -1.78 -21.39 -10.93
C THR A 227 -0.87 -21.74 -9.75
N PRO A 228 -0.72 -23.03 -9.39
CA PRO A 228 0.19 -23.43 -8.31
C PRO A 228 1.65 -23.02 -8.55
N GLU A 229 2.09 -22.96 -9.80
CA GLU A 229 3.47 -22.63 -10.19
C GLU A 229 3.83 -21.17 -9.90
N PHE A 230 2.92 -20.23 -10.15
CA PHE A 230 3.17 -18.79 -10.00
C PHE A 230 2.36 -18.14 -8.87
N GLY A 231 1.49 -18.89 -8.19
CA GLY A 231 0.61 -18.36 -7.16
C GLY A 231 1.21 -18.35 -5.76
N PHE A 232 2.44 -18.85 -5.57
CA PHE A 232 3.17 -18.80 -4.31
C PHE A 232 2.32 -19.26 -3.08
N GLY A 233 1.52 -20.32 -3.26
CA GLY A 233 0.60 -20.85 -2.25
C GLY A 233 -0.72 -20.08 -2.07
N LEU A 234 -0.88 -18.93 -2.72
CA LEU A 234 -2.10 -18.12 -2.76
C LEU A 234 -2.99 -18.41 -3.98
N ASP A 235 -2.59 -19.32 -4.86
CA ASP A 235 -3.33 -19.65 -6.07
C ASP A 235 -4.78 -20.07 -5.77
N GLY A 236 -4.99 -20.83 -4.69
CA GLY A 236 -6.31 -21.26 -4.26
C GLY A 236 -7.23 -20.10 -3.84
N VAL A 237 -6.70 -19.10 -3.11
CA VAL A 237 -7.50 -17.93 -2.71
C VAL A 237 -7.75 -17.00 -3.88
N LEU A 238 -6.75 -16.81 -4.76
CA LEU A 238 -6.89 -15.98 -5.96
C LEU A 238 -7.89 -16.57 -6.95
N LYS A 239 -7.91 -17.89 -7.13
CA LYS A 239 -8.95 -18.59 -7.92
C LYS A 239 -10.35 -18.35 -7.37
N LYS A 240 -10.54 -18.38 -6.05
CA LYS A 240 -11.83 -18.08 -5.41
C LYS A 240 -12.27 -16.64 -5.67
N ARG A 241 -11.31 -15.71 -5.76
CA ARG A 241 -11.50 -14.29 -6.06
C ARG A 241 -11.41 -13.94 -7.55
N ALA A 242 -11.39 -14.92 -8.46
CA ALA A 242 -11.12 -14.69 -9.88
C ALA A 242 -12.08 -13.69 -10.57
N LYS A 243 -13.32 -13.58 -10.08
CA LYS A 243 -14.32 -12.63 -10.61
C LYS A 243 -14.01 -11.17 -10.24
N ASP A 244 -13.25 -10.98 -9.17
CA ASP A 244 -12.87 -9.66 -8.63
C ASP A 244 -11.41 -9.33 -8.93
N LEU A 245 -10.70 -10.21 -9.65
CA LEU A 245 -9.28 -10.10 -9.97
C LEU A 245 -9.06 -9.61 -11.42
N PHE A 246 -8.42 -8.45 -11.55
CA PHE A 246 -8.19 -7.80 -12.84
C PHE A 246 -6.70 -7.63 -13.14
N GLY A 247 -6.33 -7.66 -14.41
CA GLY A 247 -4.96 -7.31 -14.84
C GLY A 247 -4.93 -5.94 -15.49
N VAL A 248 -4.22 -5.00 -14.89
CA VAL A 248 -4.03 -3.63 -15.36
C VAL A 248 -2.55 -3.42 -15.62
N LEU A 249 -2.19 -3.13 -16.88
CA LEU A 249 -0.79 -2.94 -17.25
C LEU A 249 -0.22 -1.71 -16.53
N ASN A 250 0.96 -1.84 -15.91
CA ASN A 250 1.67 -0.67 -15.40
C ASN A 250 1.99 0.29 -16.57
N GLY A 251 1.65 1.56 -16.38
CA GLY A 251 2.11 2.63 -17.26
C GLY A 251 3.51 3.10 -16.88
N ILE A 252 4.15 3.82 -17.79
CA ILE A 252 5.35 4.61 -17.52
C ILE A 252 5.00 6.09 -17.71
N ASP A 253 5.62 6.97 -16.92
CA ASP A 253 5.45 8.41 -17.10
C ASP A 253 6.32 8.89 -18.26
N TYR A 254 5.68 9.15 -19.42
CA TYR A 254 6.38 9.63 -20.61
C TYR A 254 6.82 11.09 -20.52
N GLU A 255 6.43 11.86 -19.49
CA GLU A 255 7.01 13.19 -19.26
C GLU A 255 8.41 13.07 -18.62
N GLU A 256 8.63 12.03 -17.81
CA GLU A 256 9.92 11.74 -17.16
C GLU A 256 10.79 10.80 -18.01
N TRP A 257 10.19 9.74 -18.56
CA TRP A 257 10.86 8.69 -19.33
C TRP A 257 10.66 8.88 -20.83
N ASP A 258 11.14 10.01 -21.35
CA ASP A 258 11.13 10.33 -22.78
C ASP A 258 12.54 10.16 -23.37
N PRO A 259 12.83 9.08 -24.13
CA PRO A 259 14.14 8.87 -24.73
C PRO A 259 14.52 9.95 -25.74
N GLU A 260 13.59 10.77 -26.24
CA GLU A 260 13.91 11.90 -27.12
C GLU A 260 14.51 13.08 -26.33
N ARG A 261 14.28 13.12 -25.01
CA ARG A 261 14.65 14.26 -24.15
C ARG A 261 15.54 13.86 -22.98
N ASP A 262 15.60 12.59 -22.63
CA ASP A 262 16.34 12.04 -21.50
C ASP A 262 17.84 12.35 -21.64
N GLU A 263 18.37 13.07 -20.65
CA GLU A 263 19.78 13.44 -20.57
C GLU A 263 20.65 12.38 -19.90
N LYS A 264 20.03 11.35 -19.28
CA LYS A 264 20.71 10.26 -18.58
C LYS A 264 21.15 9.13 -19.52
N ILE A 265 20.62 9.08 -20.74
CA ILE A 265 21.00 8.10 -21.76
C ILE A 265 22.10 8.64 -22.67
N ALA A 266 22.99 7.75 -23.11
CA ALA A 266 24.18 8.12 -23.89
C ALA A 266 23.85 8.76 -25.25
N ALA A 267 22.67 8.49 -25.79
CA ALA A 267 22.15 9.09 -27.01
C ALA A 267 20.62 9.21 -26.90
N LYS A 268 20.05 10.24 -27.49
CA LYS A 268 18.60 10.46 -27.54
C LYS A 268 17.99 9.66 -28.68
N TYR A 269 16.91 8.94 -28.40
CA TYR A 269 16.23 8.08 -29.37
C TYR A 269 14.81 8.56 -29.61
N SER A 270 14.40 8.57 -30.87
CA SER A 270 13.04 8.80 -31.34
C SER A 270 12.56 7.57 -32.09
N LYS A 271 11.27 7.52 -32.42
CA LYS A 271 10.74 6.49 -33.33
C LYS A 271 11.47 6.43 -34.68
N LEU A 272 12.17 7.50 -35.09
CA LEU A 272 12.91 7.58 -36.35
C LEU A 272 14.39 7.19 -36.22
N THR A 273 14.93 7.12 -35.01
CA THR A 273 16.37 6.88 -34.76
C THR A 273 16.66 5.58 -34.03
N ILE A 274 15.63 4.81 -33.65
CA ILE A 274 15.77 3.42 -33.20
C ILE A 274 15.96 2.55 -34.46
N HIS A 275 17.20 2.06 -34.67
CA HIS A 275 17.57 1.08 -35.68
C HIS A 275 17.73 -0.31 -35.06
#